data_AF-A0A440KV53-F1
#
_entry.id   AF-A0A440KV53-F1
#
_cell.length_a   1.000
_cell.length_b   1.000
_cell.length_c   1.000
_cell.angle_alpha   90.00
_cell.angle_beta   90.00
_cell.angle_gamma   90.00
#
_symmetry.space_group_name_H-M   'P 1'
#
loop_
_entity.id
_entity.type
_entity.pdbx_description
1 polymer ?
#
loop_
_entity_poly.entity_id
_entity_poly.type
_entity_poly.pdbx_seq_one_letter_code
_entity_poly.pdbx_strand_id
1 'polypeptide(L)'
;MIQLIAPDCYEDFADDLHAMHRLRYRVFKERLDWQVKANGGYEIDSFDSLRPHYLLLRGFDGSVDGCVRLLPSTGPTMLGETFPVLLEGKTPPEHPNIWESSRFALDIASSAPKGAGGIAIATYQLFAGMIEFGLSRQLSHIVTVTDLRMERILRRAGWPLERIGEPQTVGVTRALAGYLEVSEKMLQAVRQNGGIGGPVLWAPVLRRVA
;
A
#
# COMPACT_ATOMS: atom_id res chain seq x y z
N MET A 1 -12.59 -4.22 6.88
CA MET A 1 -12.66 -2.73 6.95
C MET A 1 -11.24 -2.19 6.76
N ILE A 2 -11.04 -1.03 6.12
CA ILE A 2 -9.70 -0.39 6.05
C ILE A 2 -9.61 0.71 7.10
N GLN A 3 -8.62 0.63 7.98
CA GLN A 3 -8.38 1.60 9.04
C GLN A 3 -7.14 2.44 8.71
N LEU A 4 -7.29 3.77 8.72
CA LEU A 4 -6.20 4.72 8.60
C LEU A 4 -5.56 4.96 9.96
N ILE A 5 -4.28 4.63 10.08
CA ILE A 5 -3.44 4.98 11.23
C ILE A 5 -2.48 6.09 10.80
N ALA A 6 -2.80 7.32 11.22
CA ALA A 6 -1.96 8.49 11.03
C ALA A 6 -0.94 8.64 12.18
N PRO A 7 0.15 9.41 12.01
CA PRO A 7 1.22 9.53 13.01
C PRO A 7 0.77 9.98 14.40
N ASP A 8 -0.23 10.85 14.45
CA ASP A 8 -0.82 11.36 15.69
C ASP A 8 -1.65 10.32 16.44
N CYS A 9 -1.94 9.17 15.83
CA CYS A 9 -2.68 8.06 16.43
C CYS A 9 -1.78 6.88 16.83
N TYR A 10 -0.45 6.94 16.66
CA TYR A 10 0.40 5.75 16.86
C TYR A 10 0.33 5.16 18.26
N GLU A 11 0.24 5.98 19.29
CA GLU A 11 0.16 5.52 20.68
C GLU A 11 -1.15 4.76 20.93
N ASP A 12 -2.26 5.26 20.39
CA ASP A 12 -3.59 4.65 20.52
C ASP A 12 -3.71 3.31 19.79
N PHE A 13 -2.87 3.08 18.77
CA PHE A 13 -2.92 1.91 17.88
C PHE A 13 -1.59 1.13 17.86
N ALA A 14 -0.83 1.17 18.96
CA ALA A 14 0.48 0.51 19.05
C ALA A 14 0.40 -1.00 18.76
N ASP A 15 -0.64 -1.67 19.28
CA ASP A 15 -0.84 -3.11 19.06
C ASP A 15 -1.15 -3.44 17.58
N ASP A 16 -1.91 -2.59 16.90
CA ASP A 16 -2.20 -2.72 15.48
C ASP A 16 -0.95 -2.53 14.62
N LEU A 17 -0.10 -1.56 14.97
CA LEU A 17 1.19 -1.34 14.29
C LEU A 17 2.13 -2.53 14.52
N HIS A 18 2.21 -3.07 15.74
CA HIS A 18 2.96 -4.29 16.02
C HIS A 18 2.43 -5.49 15.20
N ALA A 19 1.10 -5.67 15.13
CA ALA A 19 0.49 -6.72 14.32
C ALA A 19 0.79 -6.55 12.83
N MET A 20 0.76 -5.31 12.32
CA MET A 20 1.11 -4.96 10.94
C MET A 20 2.57 -5.29 10.62
N HIS A 21 3.53 -4.98 11.50
CA HIS A 21 4.94 -5.33 11.27
C HIS A 21 5.20 -6.84 11.29
N ARG A 22 4.45 -7.62 12.08
CA ARG A 22 4.46 -9.09 12.02
C ARG A 22 3.84 -9.62 10.73
N LEU A 23 2.73 -9.03 10.28
CA LEU A 23 2.13 -9.33 8.98
C LEU A 23 3.16 -9.13 7.86
N ARG A 24 3.83 -7.97 7.84
CA ARG A 24 4.87 -7.65 6.85
C ARG A 24 6.00 -8.67 6.86
N TYR A 25 6.44 -9.14 8.04
CA TYR A 25 7.43 -10.21 8.14
C TYR A 25 6.96 -11.50 7.46
N ARG A 26 5.75 -12.00 7.78
CA ARG A 26 5.20 -13.21 7.15
C ARG A 26 5.09 -13.05 5.63
N VAL A 27 4.67 -11.88 5.16
CA VAL A 27 4.49 -11.64 3.72
C VAL A 27 5.82 -11.49 2.99
N PHE A 28 6.67 -10.55 3.40
CA PHE A 28 7.87 -10.19 2.65
C PHE A 28 9.05 -11.11 2.92
N LYS A 29 9.24 -11.53 4.18
CA LYS A 29 10.38 -12.38 4.54
C LYS A 29 10.06 -13.86 4.35
N GLU A 30 8.97 -14.37 4.91
CA GLU A 30 8.71 -15.82 4.88
C GLU A 30 8.13 -16.29 3.54
N ARG A 31 7.11 -15.60 3.02
CA ARG A 31 6.39 -16.07 1.82
C ARG A 31 7.02 -15.63 0.51
N LEU A 32 7.49 -14.40 0.41
CA LEU A 32 8.10 -13.85 -0.81
C LEU A 32 9.62 -14.01 -0.85
N ASP A 33 10.24 -14.39 0.27
CA ASP A 33 11.69 -14.54 0.43
C ASP A 33 12.51 -13.33 -0.05
N TRP A 34 11.99 -12.13 0.22
CA TRP A 34 12.72 -10.90 -0.09
C TRP A 34 13.82 -10.64 0.94
N GLN A 35 14.90 -10.02 0.48
CA GLN A 35 15.99 -9.56 1.33
C GLN A 35 15.59 -8.25 2.02
N VAL A 36 14.79 -8.37 3.08
CA VAL A 36 14.30 -7.25 3.90
C VAL A 36 14.97 -7.21 5.26
N LYS A 37 15.03 -6.02 5.88
CA LYS A 37 15.44 -5.88 7.28
C LYS A 37 14.35 -6.46 8.17
N ALA A 38 14.71 -7.51 8.92
CA ALA A 38 13.80 -8.15 9.84
C ALA A 38 14.51 -8.46 11.16
N ASN A 39 13.81 -8.29 12.28
CA ASN A 39 14.30 -8.59 13.61
C ASN A 39 13.15 -9.14 14.47
N GLY A 40 13.37 -10.25 15.17
CA GLY A 40 12.40 -10.80 16.13
C GLY A 40 11.00 -11.09 15.55
N GLY A 41 10.89 -11.40 14.26
CA GLY A 41 9.59 -11.63 13.59
C GLY A 41 8.87 -10.36 13.13
N TYR A 42 9.54 -9.21 13.15
CA TYR A 42 9.04 -7.93 12.64
C TYR A 42 9.82 -7.51 11.40
N GLU A 43 9.12 -6.97 10.40
CA GLU A 43 9.74 -6.29 9.27
C GLU A 43 9.52 -4.77 9.41
N ILE A 44 10.63 -4.08 9.65
CA ILE A 44 10.71 -2.63 9.92
C ILE A 44 11.93 -2.10 9.18
N ASP A 45 11.76 -1.02 8.42
CA ASP A 45 12.86 -0.34 7.74
C ASP A 45 13.01 1.11 8.21
N SER A 46 13.98 1.85 7.64
CA SER A 46 14.24 3.24 8.00
C SER A 46 13.07 4.18 7.67
N PHE A 47 12.25 3.85 6.67
CA PHE A 47 11.11 4.69 6.27
C PHE A 47 9.94 4.60 7.28
N ASP A 48 9.88 3.55 8.10
CA ASP A 48 8.92 3.47 9.20
C ASP A 48 9.21 4.52 10.30
N SER A 49 10.45 4.98 10.42
CA SER A 49 10.81 6.07 11.34
C SER A 49 10.37 7.46 10.86
N LEU A 50 9.99 7.59 9.58
CA LEU A 50 9.56 8.86 8.96
C LEU A 50 8.10 9.20 9.25
N ARG A 51 7.49 8.53 10.24
CA ARG A 51 6.10 8.73 10.65
C ARG A 51 5.13 8.64 9.45
N PRO A 52 5.08 7.50 8.73
CA PRO A 52 4.18 7.32 7.60
C PRO A 52 2.70 7.24 8.00
N HIS A 53 1.81 7.27 7.01
CA HIS A 53 0.43 6.83 7.21
C HIS A 53 0.31 5.35 6.86
N TYR A 54 -0.42 4.59 7.66
CA TYR A 54 -0.69 3.18 7.37
C TYR A 54 -2.18 2.97 7.09
N LEU A 55 -2.48 2.19 6.06
CA LEU A 55 -3.81 1.62 5.82
C LEU A 55 -3.78 0.17 6.27
N LEU A 56 -4.64 -0.22 7.21
CA LEU A 56 -4.72 -1.58 7.73
C LEU A 56 -6.04 -2.22 7.34
N LEU A 57 -5.99 -3.38 6.68
CA LEU A 57 -7.16 -4.22 6.50
C LEU A 57 -7.40 -5.03 7.77
N ARG A 58 -8.52 -4.75 8.43
CA ARG A 58 -8.98 -5.43 9.64
C ARG A 58 -9.89 -6.60 9.29
N GLY A 59 -9.53 -7.78 9.79
CA GLY A 59 -10.37 -8.99 9.79
C GLY A 59 -11.53 -8.87 10.78
N PHE A 60 -12.53 -9.74 10.65
CA PHE A 60 -13.70 -9.75 11.54
C PHE A 60 -13.38 -10.19 12.98
N ASP A 61 -12.32 -10.95 13.15
CA ASP A 61 -11.76 -11.40 14.43
C ASP A 61 -10.80 -10.38 15.06
N GLY A 62 -10.61 -9.21 14.42
CA GLY A 62 -9.69 -8.18 14.88
C GLY A 62 -8.23 -8.42 14.46
N SER A 63 -7.96 -9.35 13.54
CA SER A 63 -6.66 -9.51 12.91
C SER A 63 -6.30 -8.32 12.01
N VAL A 64 -5.01 -8.18 11.71
CA VAL A 64 -4.51 -7.32 10.62
C VAL A 64 -4.14 -8.24 9.46
N ASP A 65 -5.02 -8.30 8.46
CA ASP A 65 -4.91 -9.20 7.30
C ASP A 65 -4.21 -8.53 6.11
N GLY A 66 -4.06 -7.20 6.15
CA GLY A 66 -3.42 -6.46 5.09
C GLY A 66 -2.89 -5.11 5.55
N CYS A 67 -1.90 -4.58 4.84
CA CYS A 67 -1.43 -3.22 5.05
C CYS A 67 -0.91 -2.56 3.78
N VAL A 68 -0.88 -1.22 3.82
CA VAL A 68 -0.13 -0.35 2.89
C VAL A 68 0.48 0.79 3.70
N ARG A 69 1.71 1.18 3.38
CA ARG A 69 2.39 2.37 3.93
C ARG A 69 2.36 3.50 2.90
N LEU A 70 2.13 4.73 3.36
CA LEU A 70 2.05 5.94 2.54
C LEU A 70 2.93 7.06 3.14
N LEU A 71 3.80 7.65 2.31
CA LEU A 71 4.68 8.77 2.65
C LEU A 71 4.57 9.89 1.60
N PRO A 72 4.71 11.17 1.98
CA PRO A 72 4.82 12.27 1.01
C PRO A 72 6.04 12.08 0.10
N SER A 73 5.88 12.35 -1.20
CA SER A 73 7.02 12.27 -2.14
C SER A 73 8.01 13.42 -2.01
N THR A 74 7.66 14.48 -1.28
CA THR A 74 8.53 15.63 -0.96
C THR A 74 9.60 15.33 0.10
N GLY A 75 9.66 14.09 0.58
CA GLY A 75 10.67 13.63 1.54
C GLY A 75 11.36 12.35 1.04
N PRO A 76 12.15 11.69 1.91
CA PRO A 76 12.77 10.41 1.60
C PRO A 76 11.75 9.35 1.17
N THR A 77 12.00 8.71 0.03
CA THR A 77 11.15 7.65 -0.53
C THR A 77 11.95 6.41 -0.87
N MET A 78 11.30 5.24 -0.87
CA MET A 78 11.94 4.00 -1.29
C MET A 78 12.36 4.04 -2.76
N LEU A 79 11.55 4.63 -3.63
CA LEU A 79 11.86 4.80 -5.04
C LEU A 79 13.12 5.66 -5.22
N GLY A 80 13.24 6.77 -4.48
CA GLY A 80 14.40 7.65 -4.57
C GLY A 80 15.68 7.06 -3.98
N GLU A 81 15.59 6.38 -2.84
CA GLU A 81 16.78 5.95 -2.10
C GLU A 81 17.15 4.47 -2.26
N THR A 82 16.16 3.59 -2.38
CA THR A 82 16.37 2.13 -2.42
C THR A 82 16.32 1.59 -3.84
N PHE A 83 15.44 2.13 -4.69
CA PHE A 83 15.22 1.64 -6.05
C PHE A 83 15.44 2.69 -7.15
N PRO A 84 16.46 3.57 -7.07
CA PRO A 84 16.66 4.61 -8.07
C PRO A 84 16.92 4.05 -9.48
N VAL A 85 17.40 2.80 -9.58
CA VAL A 85 17.56 2.10 -10.86
C VAL A 85 16.26 2.01 -11.67
N LEU A 86 15.10 2.00 -11.01
CA LEU A 86 13.79 1.92 -11.66
C LEU A 86 13.32 3.26 -12.26
N LEU A 87 14.06 4.34 -12.01
CA LEU A 87 13.79 5.66 -12.58
C LEU A 87 14.45 5.88 -13.95
N GLU A 88 15.36 4.99 -14.36
CA GLU A 88 16.10 5.10 -15.63
C GLU A 88 16.82 6.46 -15.81
N GLY A 89 17.40 6.97 -14.72
CA GLY A 89 18.10 8.26 -14.70
C GLY A 89 17.18 9.48 -14.60
N LYS A 90 15.85 9.30 -14.54
CA LYS A 90 14.90 10.37 -14.21
C LYS A 90 15.00 10.73 -12.74
N THR A 91 14.59 11.95 -12.39
CA THR A 91 14.47 12.37 -11.00
C THR A 91 13.31 11.64 -10.32
N PRO A 92 13.44 11.24 -9.04
CA PRO A 92 12.32 10.73 -8.26
C PRO A 92 11.18 11.77 -8.25
N PRO A 93 9.91 11.36 -8.22
CA PRO A 93 8.81 12.30 -8.13
C PRO A 93 8.88 13.03 -6.79
N GLU A 94 8.75 14.36 -6.82
CA GLU A 94 8.79 15.22 -5.64
C GLU A 94 7.72 16.30 -5.79
N HIS A 95 6.52 16.05 -5.24
CA HIS A 95 5.41 16.99 -5.37
C HIS A 95 4.40 16.84 -4.22
N PRO A 96 3.84 17.93 -3.65
CA PRO A 96 2.88 17.86 -2.53
C PRO A 96 1.65 16.97 -2.79
N ASN A 97 1.18 16.95 -4.05
CA ASN A 97 0.02 16.16 -4.48
C ASN A 97 0.39 14.73 -4.93
N ILE A 98 1.64 14.31 -4.73
CA ILE A 98 2.12 12.95 -5.05
C ILE A 98 2.66 12.32 -3.77
N TRP A 99 2.20 11.12 -3.44
CA TRP A 99 2.69 10.35 -2.31
C TRP A 99 3.22 9.01 -2.78
N GLU A 100 4.23 8.47 -2.10
CA GLU A 100 4.71 7.12 -2.33
C GLU A 100 3.89 6.12 -1.52
N SER A 101 3.45 5.04 -2.17
CA SER A 101 3.00 3.83 -1.49
C SER A 101 4.07 2.75 -1.49
N SER A 102 4.19 2.05 -0.36
CA SER A 102 5.07 0.89 -0.20
C SER A 102 4.42 -0.13 0.74
N ARG A 103 5.04 -1.30 0.89
CA ARG A 103 4.60 -2.35 1.83
C ARG A 103 3.14 -2.78 1.65
N PHE A 104 2.72 -2.93 0.39
CA PHE A 104 1.45 -3.58 0.06
C PHE A 104 1.53 -5.06 0.45
N ALA A 105 0.95 -5.42 1.59
CA ALA A 105 0.95 -6.77 2.13
C ALA A 105 -0.49 -7.25 2.32
N LEU A 106 -0.76 -8.50 1.96
CA LEU A 106 -2.03 -9.18 2.21
C LEU A 106 -1.75 -10.62 2.63
N ASP A 107 -2.36 -11.07 3.71
CA ASP A 107 -2.25 -12.43 4.21
C ASP A 107 -3.66 -12.97 4.48
N ILE A 108 -4.29 -13.43 3.40
CA ILE A 108 -5.67 -13.91 3.38
C ILE A 108 -5.71 -15.34 2.86
N ALA A 109 -6.70 -16.11 3.31
CA ALA A 109 -6.90 -17.48 2.85
C ALA A 109 -7.11 -17.55 1.32
N SER A 110 -6.65 -18.62 0.68
CA SER A 110 -6.84 -18.84 -0.76
C SER A 110 -8.31 -19.00 -1.15
N SER A 111 -9.15 -19.41 -0.21
CA SER A 111 -10.61 -19.51 -0.29
C SER A 111 -11.33 -18.18 -0.11
N ALA A 112 -10.61 -17.08 0.14
CA ALA A 112 -11.22 -15.77 0.34
C ALA A 112 -12.08 -15.36 -0.87
N PRO A 113 -13.19 -14.63 -0.64
CA PRO A 113 -14.06 -14.15 -1.71
C PRO A 113 -13.29 -13.39 -2.79
N LYS A 114 -13.70 -13.59 -4.04
CA LYS A 114 -13.08 -12.98 -5.23
C LYS A 114 -14.07 -12.05 -5.91
N GLY A 115 -13.58 -10.89 -6.33
CA GLY A 115 -14.31 -9.96 -7.19
C GLY A 115 -14.12 -10.30 -8.67
N ALA A 116 -14.39 -9.30 -9.53
CA ALA A 116 -14.15 -9.39 -10.95
C ALA A 116 -12.70 -9.80 -11.25
N GLY A 117 -12.49 -10.50 -12.35
CA GLY A 117 -11.17 -10.97 -12.72
C GLY A 117 -10.53 -11.92 -11.70
N GLY A 118 -11.26 -12.52 -10.74
CA GLY A 118 -10.69 -13.53 -9.83
C GLY A 118 -9.63 -13.00 -8.85
N ILE A 119 -9.62 -11.69 -8.60
CA ILE A 119 -8.79 -11.04 -7.58
C ILE A 119 -9.55 -11.06 -6.24
N ALA A 120 -8.85 -11.24 -5.13
CA ALA A 120 -9.48 -11.25 -3.81
C ALA A 120 -10.16 -9.89 -3.50
N ILE A 121 -11.34 -9.92 -2.88
CA ILE A 121 -12.08 -8.69 -2.51
C ILE A 121 -11.23 -7.80 -1.59
N ALA A 122 -10.44 -8.39 -0.69
CA ALA A 122 -9.49 -7.68 0.16
C ALA A 122 -8.47 -6.82 -0.62
N THR A 123 -8.06 -7.26 -1.80
CA THR A 123 -7.18 -6.48 -2.68
C THR A 123 -7.89 -5.25 -3.23
N TYR A 124 -9.14 -5.40 -3.67
CA TYR A 124 -9.97 -4.27 -4.09
C TYR A 124 -10.22 -3.28 -2.95
N GLN A 125 -10.42 -3.78 -1.72
CA GLN A 125 -10.60 -2.93 -0.55
C GLN A 125 -9.34 -2.10 -0.26
N LEU A 126 -8.14 -2.68 -0.33
CA LEU A 126 -6.91 -1.89 -0.17
C LEU A 126 -6.73 -0.86 -1.29
N PHE A 127 -6.98 -1.22 -2.56
CA PHE A 127 -6.91 -0.26 -3.67
C PHE A 127 -7.91 0.89 -3.49
N ALA A 128 -9.16 0.59 -3.18
CA ALA A 128 -10.17 1.60 -2.90
C ALA A 128 -9.77 2.47 -1.70
N GLY A 129 -9.21 1.88 -0.63
CA GLY A 129 -8.71 2.62 0.53
C GLY A 129 -7.54 3.56 0.19
N MET A 130 -6.63 3.15 -0.70
CA MET A 130 -5.55 4.01 -1.19
C MET A 130 -6.07 5.20 -1.99
N ILE A 131 -7.07 4.97 -2.88
CA ILE A 131 -7.66 6.05 -3.67
C ILE A 131 -8.48 6.99 -2.78
N GLU A 132 -9.29 6.46 -1.85
CA GLU A 132 -10.03 7.26 -0.86
C GLU A 132 -9.10 8.11 0.00
N PHE A 133 -7.96 7.54 0.43
CA PHE A 133 -6.93 8.28 1.13
C PHE A 133 -6.40 9.43 0.27
N GLY A 134 -6.06 9.14 -1.00
CA GLY A 134 -5.55 10.16 -1.92
C GLY A 134 -6.55 11.29 -2.17
N LEU A 135 -7.82 10.95 -2.43
CA LEU A 135 -8.89 11.93 -2.63
C LEU A 135 -9.07 12.82 -1.38
N SER A 136 -9.04 12.24 -0.17
CA SER A 136 -9.15 13.00 1.08
C SER A 136 -8.02 14.03 1.28
N ARG A 137 -6.90 13.86 0.59
CA ARG A 137 -5.69 14.70 0.66
C ARG A 137 -5.43 15.47 -0.64
N GLN A 138 -6.36 15.45 -1.58
CA GLN A 138 -6.23 16.15 -2.88
C GLN A 138 -4.99 15.71 -3.67
N LEU A 139 -4.62 14.43 -3.54
CA LEU A 139 -3.53 13.86 -4.33
C LEU A 139 -3.98 13.66 -5.77
N SER A 140 -3.07 13.90 -6.71
CA SER A 140 -3.29 13.54 -8.12
C SER A 140 -2.82 12.13 -8.40
N HIS A 141 -1.74 11.69 -7.74
CA HIS A 141 -1.13 10.38 -7.97
C HIS A 141 -0.56 9.76 -6.70
N ILE A 142 -0.51 8.43 -6.71
CA ILE A 142 0.34 7.65 -5.82
C ILE A 142 1.46 7.05 -6.67
N VAL A 143 2.71 7.32 -6.33
CA VAL A 143 3.84 6.61 -6.94
C VAL A 143 4.10 5.32 -6.17
N THR A 144 4.49 4.25 -6.86
CA THR A 144 4.77 2.95 -6.22
C THR A 144 5.87 2.20 -6.94
N VAL A 145 6.63 1.40 -6.17
CA VAL A 145 7.49 0.33 -6.68
C VAL A 145 6.76 -0.99 -6.51
N THR A 146 6.61 -1.73 -7.61
CA THR A 146 5.83 -2.96 -7.62
C THR A 146 6.41 -3.98 -8.58
N ASP A 147 5.92 -5.22 -8.55
CA ASP A 147 6.34 -6.25 -9.48
C ASP A 147 5.38 -6.39 -10.68
N LEU A 148 5.83 -7.12 -11.71
CA LEU A 148 5.00 -7.40 -12.90
C LEU A 148 3.71 -8.16 -12.58
N ARG A 149 3.62 -8.87 -11.45
CA ARG A 149 2.41 -9.58 -11.04
C ARG A 149 1.38 -8.60 -10.51
N MET A 150 1.78 -7.70 -9.62
CA MET A 150 0.93 -6.67 -9.07
C MET A 150 0.51 -5.67 -10.12
N GLU A 151 1.37 -5.28 -11.07
CA GLU A 151 0.98 -4.45 -12.21
C GLU A 151 -0.19 -5.07 -13.01
N ARG A 152 -0.15 -6.39 -13.25
CA ARG A 152 -1.24 -7.12 -13.90
C ARG A 152 -2.52 -7.12 -13.06
N ILE A 153 -2.39 -7.21 -11.73
CA ILE A 153 -3.53 -7.16 -10.80
C ILE A 153 -4.15 -5.77 -10.81
N LEU A 154 -3.35 -4.71 -10.73
CA LEU A 154 -3.74 -3.30 -10.83
C LEU A 154 -4.54 -3.03 -12.11
N ARG A 155 -3.99 -3.43 -13.27
CA ARG A 155 -4.68 -3.30 -14.57
C ARG A 155 -6.05 -4.01 -14.59
N ARG A 156 -6.11 -5.26 -14.08
CA ARG A 156 -7.37 -6.05 -14.00
C ARG A 156 -8.36 -5.48 -13.00
N ALA A 157 -7.89 -4.77 -11.98
CA ALA A 157 -8.74 -4.10 -11.01
C ALA A 157 -9.36 -2.81 -11.54
N GLY A 158 -8.93 -2.33 -12.71
CA GLY A 158 -9.37 -1.05 -13.28
C GLY A 158 -8.56 0.13 -12.78
N TRP A 159 -7.38 -0.10 -12.20
CA TRP A 159 -6.48 0.93 -11.70
C TRP A 159 -5.08 0.74 -12.31
N PRO A 160 -4.91 1.02 -13.63
CA PRO A 160 -3.67 0.73 -14.34
C PRO A 160 -2.52 1.62 -13.83
N LEU A 161 -1.32 1.04 -13.82
CA LEU A 161 -0.08 1.73 -13.50
C LEU A 161 0.50 2.40 -14.76
N GLU A 162 0.76 3.70 -14.69
CA GLU A 162 1.56 4.41 -15.67
C GLU A 162 3.05 4.25 -15.34
N ARG A 163 3.78 3.48 -16.15
CA ARG A 163 5.19 3.16 -15.85
C ARG A 163 6.09 4.39 -15.96
N ILE A 164 7.02 4.53 -15.03
CA ILE A 164 8.11 5.52 -15.11
C ILE A 164 9.23 5.01 -16.02
N GLY A 165 9.52 3.71 -15.97
CA GLY A 165 10.57 3.06 -16.75
C GLY A 165 10.28 1.58 -16.99
N GLU A 166 11.17 0.91 -17.71
CA GLU A 166 11.06 -0.51 -18.01
C GLU A 166 11.35 -1.40 -16.79
N PRO A 167 10.70 -2.57 -16.68
CA PRO A 167 10.89 -3.46 -15.54
C PRO A 167 12.32 -4.02 -15.45
N GLN A 168 12.97 -3.79 -14.31
CA GLN A 168 14.32 -4.26 -13.99
C GLN A 168 14.29 -5.46 -13.04
N THR A 169 15.38 -6.22 -12.98
CA THR A 169 15.55 -7.29 -11.99
C THR A 169 16.08 -6.68 -10.68
N VAL A 170 15.34 -6.87 -9.59
CA VAL A 170 15.71 -6.44 -8.24
C VAL A 170 15.61 -7.66 -7.32
N GLY A 171 16.76 -8.15 -6.85
CA GLY A 171 16.83 -9.43 -6.13
C GLY A 171 16.28 -10.58 -6.98
N VAL A 172 15.27 -11.27 -6.47
CA VAL A 172 14.60 -12.41 -7.15
C VAL A 172 13.37 -12.01 -7.97
N THR A 173 13.05 -10.71 -8.08
CA THR A 173 11.79 -10.22 -8.65
C THR A 173 12.03 -9.26 -9.82
N ARG A 174 11.13 -9.28 -10.82
CA ARG A 174 11.07 -8.23 -11.85
C ARG A 174 10.17 -7.09 -11.38
N ALA A 175 10.80 -5.98 -11.02
CA ALA A 175 10.17 -4.80 -10.43
C ALA A 175 10.13 -3.63 -11.43
N LEU A 176 9.18 -2.73 -11.23
CA LEU A 176 9.03 -1.49 -11.96
C LEU A 176 8.48 -0.40 -11.02
N ALA A 177 8.68 0.86 -11.40
CA ALA A 177 8.06 2.00 -10.75
C ALA A 177 7.00 2.64 -11.66
N GLY A 178 5.96 3.22 -11.06
CA GLY A 178 4.94 3.92 -11.83
C GLY A 178 3.98 4.74 -10.99
N TYR A 179 3.15 5.52 -11.67
CA TYR A 179 2.10 6.33 -11.09
C TYR A 179 0.75 5.62 -11.15
N LEU A 180 -0.02 5.76 -10.09
CA LEU A 180 -1.40 5.36 -9.98
C LEU A 180 -2.25 6.62 -9.85
N GLU A 181 -3.12 6.87 -10.83
CA GLU A 181 -4.01 8.03 -10.85
C GLU A 181 -4.97 7.99 -9.65
N VAL A 182 -5.08 9.09 -8.92
CA VAL A 182 -6.07 9.28 -7.86
C VAL A 182 -7.21 10.13 -8.40
N SER A 183 -8.34 9.48 -8.70
CA SER A 183 -9.54 10.17 -9.17
C SER A 183 -10.81 9.42 -8.78
N GLU A 184 -11.95 10.13 -8.78
CA GLU A 184 -13.26 9.50 -8.55
C GLU A 184 -13.56 8.43 -9.60
N LYS A 185 -13.12 8.64 -10.84
CA LYS A 185 -13.24 7.67 -11.93
C LYS A 185 -12.50 6.37 -11.60
N MET A 186 -11.25 6.46 -11.13
CA MET A 186 -10.49 5.27 -10.72
C MET A 186 -11.14 4.58 -9.51
N LEU A 187 -11.63 5.35 -8.53
CA LEU A 187 -12.33 4.80 -7.37
C LEU A 187 -13.59 4.01 -7.79
N GLN A 188 -14.40 4.58 -8.69
CA GLN A 188 -15.61 3.93 -9.19
C GLN A 188 -15.28 2.62 -9.92
N ALA A 189 -14.26 2.61 -10.79
CA ALA A 189 -13.82 1.41 -11.49
C ALA A 189 -13.39 0.30 -10.53
N VAL A 190 -12.55 0.63 -9.54
CA VAL A 190 -12.10 -0.33 -8.51
C VAL A 190 -13.25 -0.85 -7.68
N ARG A 191 -14.17 0.03 -7.26
CA ARG A 191 -15.36 -0.37 -6.49
C ARG A 191 -16.29 -1.28 -7.28
N GLN A 192 -16.59 -0.95 -8.53
CA GLN A 192 -17.43 -1.76 -9.40
C GLN A 192 -16.85 -3.15 -9.61
N ASN A 193 -15.55 -3.24 -9.93
CA ASN A 193 -14.87 -4.51 -10.12
C ASN A 193 -14.72 -5.33 -8.83
N GLY A 194 -14.63 -4.65 -7.68
CA GLY A 194 -14.54 -5.28 -6.37
C GLY A 194 -15.88 -5.63 -5.72
N GLY A 195 -17.01 -5.22 -6.30
CA GLY A 195 -18.33 -5.36 -5.65
C GLY A 195 -18.47 -4.53 -4.37
N ILE A 196 -17.79 -3.38 -4.29
CA ILE A 196 -17.73 -2.53 -3.10
C ILE A 196 -18.80 -1.43 -3.21
N GLY A 197 -19.79 -1.46 -2.32
CA GLY A 197 -20.93 -0.55 -2.36
C GLY A 197 -20.73 0.82 -1.71
N GLY A 198 -19.60 1.08 -1.04
CA GLY A 198 -19.40 2.33 -0.30
C GLY A 198 -17.96 2.55 0.16
N PRO A 199 -17.72 3.58 0.99
CA PRO A 199 -16.40 3.86 1.57
C PRO A 199 -15.85 2.66 2.33
N VAL A 200 -14.56 2.38 2.12
CA VAL A 200 -13.85 1.30 2.82
C VAL A 200 -12.88 1.83 3.86
N LEU A 201 -12.41 3.07 3.69
CA LEU A 201 -11.46 3.76 4.55
C LEU A 201 -12.18 4.44 5.72
N TRP A 202 -11.71 4.13 6.92
CA TRP A 202 -12.19 4.71 8.17
C TRP A 202 -11.00 5.26 8.94
N ALA A 203 -11.19 6.42 9.56
CA ALA A 203 -10.19 7.03 10.43
C ALA A 203 -10.77 7.17 11.85
N PRO A 204 -9.95 7.02 12.90
CA PRO A 204 -10.35 7.35 14.27
C PRO A 204 -10.84 8.79 14.37
N VAL A 205 -12.07 8.98 14.85
CA VAL A 205 -12.68 10.32 15.02
C VAL A 205 -12.37 10.91 16.41
N LEU A 206 -12.41 10.06 17.45
CA LEU A 206 -12.03 10.44 18.81
C LEU A 206 -10.60 9.98 19.07
N ARG A 207 -9.77 10.91 19.52
CA ARG A 207 -8.41 10.65 19.99
C ARG A 207 -8.49 10.37 21.48
N ARG A 208 -7.72 9.42 22.02
CA ARG A 208 -7.60 9.38 23.48
C ARG A 208 -6.88 10.66 23.89
N VAL A 209 -7.55 11.48 24.69
CA VAL A 209 -6.89 12.62 25.33
C VAL A 209 -5.91 12.00 26.33
N ALA A 210 -4.63 12.30 26.16
CA ALA A 210 -3.57 11.92 27.09
C ALA A 210 -3.80 12.53 28.48
#